data_AF-A0AB38R4I5-F1
#
_entry.id   AF-A0AB38R4I5-F1
#
_cell.length_a   1.000
_cell.length_b   1.000
_cell.length_c   1.000
_cell.angle_alpha   90.00
_cell.angle_beta   90.00
_cell.angle_gamma   90.00
#
_symmetry.space_group_name_H-M   'P 1'
#
loop_
_entity.id
_entity.type
_entity.pdbx_description
1 polymer ?
#
loop_
_entity_poly.entity_id
_entity_poly.type
_entity_poly.pdbx_seq_one_letter_code
_entity_poly.pdbx_strand_id
1 'polypeptide(L)'
;MKDARGRTNLERMEKGLAPLGPDGKPINLHHMTQRNESFIAEVTQTFHKENSKIIYINPNTIPSGINRNEFDKWRKDYWKHRVSDFK
;
A
#
# COMPACT_ATOMS: atom_id res chain seq x y z
N MET A 1 -2.20 4.10 17.44
CA MET A 1 -3.18 4.83 16.61
C MET A 1 -4.36 3.91 16.32
N LYS A 2 -5.59 4.43 16.30
CA LYS A 2 -6.80 3.70 15.90
C LYS A 2 -7.44 4.42 14.72
N ASP A 3 -8.12 3.68 13.85
CA ASP A 3 -8.88 4.30 12.76
C ASP A 3 -10.22 4.87 13.22
N ALA A 4 -10.97 5.49 12.30
CA ALA A 4 -12.27 6.09 12.58
C ALA A 4 -13.33 5.10 13.12
N ARG A 5 -13.10 3.78 13.00
CA ARG A 5 -13.95 2.74 13.57
C ARG A 5 -13.35 2.11 14.84
N GLY A 6 -12.32 2.72 15.42
CA GLY A 6 -11.67 2.27 16.66
C GLY A 6 -10.69 1.11 16.48
N ARG A 7 -10.35 0.71 15.26
CA ARG A 7 -9.47 -0.45 15.00
C ARG A 7 -8.00 -0.08 15.09
N THR A 8 -7.21 -0.91 15.77
CA THR A 8 -5.75 -0.90 15.79
C THR A 8 -5.16 -1.31 14.44
N ASN A 9 -3.85 -1.14 14.26
CA ASN A 9 -3.16 -1.57 13.04
C ASN A 9 -3.21 -3.10 12.83
N LEU A 10 -3.11 -3.89 13.91
CA LEU A 10 -3.27 -5.34 13.85
C LEU A 10 -4.66 -5.72 13.33
N GLU A 11 -5.73 -5.21 13.95
CA GLU A 11 -7.12 -5.51 13.54
C GLU A 11 -7.44 -5.03 12.12
N ARG A 12 -6.78 -3.95 11.66
CA ARG A 12 -6.89 -3.50 10.26
C ARG A 12 -6.26 -4.53 9.32
N MET A 13 -5.03 -4.95 9.60
CA MET A 13 -4.31 -5.91 8.77
C MET A 13 -5.00 -7.28 8.73
N GLU A 14 -5.55 -7.77 9.85
CA GLU A 14 -6.36 -9.01 9.89
C GLU A 14 -7.58 -8.94 8.97
N LYS A 15 -8.13 -7.74 8.74
CA LYS A 15 -9.24 -7.49 7.81
C LYS A 15 -8.78 -7.17 6.39
N GLY A 16 -7.49 -7.28 6.09
CA GLY A 16 -6.88 -6.94 4.80
C GLY A 16 -6.82 -5.43 4.52
N LEU A 17 -6.88 -4.60 5.55
CA LEU A 17 -6.73 -3.15 5.44
C LEU A 17 -5.30 -2.76 5.81
N ALA A 18 -4.74 -1.82 5.04
CA ALA A 18 -3.42 -1.28 5.36
C ALA A 18 -3.39 -0.69 6.77
N PRO A 19 -2.30 -0.89 7.54
CA PRO A 19 -2.12 -0.20 8.81
C PRO A 19 -2.03 1.31 8.58
N LEU A 20 -2.31 2.09 9.62
CA LEU A 20 -2.06 3.52 9.61
C LEU A 20 -0.59 3.79 9.89
N GLY A 21 0.02 4.61 9.04
CA GLY A 21 1.37 5.13 9.22
C GLY A 21 1.43 6.26 10.24
N PRO A 22 2.64 6.77 10.53
CA PRO A 22 2.85 7.88 11.46
C PRO A 22 2.20 9.18 10.98
N ASP A 23 1.92 9.30 9.68
CA ASP A 23 1.20 10.42 9.05
C ASP A 23 -0.33 10.35 9.24
N GLY A 24 -0.82 9.38 10.01
CA GLY A 24 -2.26 9.20 10.27
C GLY A 24 -3.02 8.54 9.13
N LYS A 25 -2.34 8.14 8.05
CA LYS A 25 -2.97 7.67 6.81
C LYS A 25 -2.60 6.21 6.53
N PRO A 26 -3.41 5.48 5.72
CA PRO A 26 -3.06 4.12 5.35
C PRO A 26 -1.70 4.05 4.64
N ILE A 27 -0.86 3.10 5.03
CA ILE A 27 0.38 2.78 4.30
C ILE A 27 0.04 2.35 2.87
N ASN A 28 0.82 2.86 1.91
CA ASN A 28 0.71 2.48 0.50
C ASN A 28 1.68 1.34 0.19
N LEU A 29 1.24 0.43 -0.68
CA LEU A 29 2.09 -0.56 -1.33
C LEU A 29 2.46 -0.01 -2.71
N HIS A 30 3.70 0.47 -2.83
CA HIS A 30 4.21 1.10 -4.04
C HIS A 30 4.88 0.06 -4.96
N HIS A 31 4.53 0.06 -6.24
CA HIS A 31 5.22 -0.77 -7.24
C HIS A 31 6.46 -0.04 -7.76
N MET A 32 7.63 -0.65 -7.61
CA MET A 32 8.89 -0.07 -8.05
C MET A 32 8.97 0.09 -9.59
N THR A 33 8.40 -0.83 -10.37
CA THR A 33 8.47 -0.80 -11.84
C THR A 33 7.14 -0.51 -12.54
N GLN A 34 6.09 -0.17 -11.78
CA GLN A 34 4.71 0.03 -12.28
C GLN A 34 4.17 -1.13 -13.15
N ARG A 35 4.61 -2.36 -12.84
CA ARG A 35 4.07 -3.62 -13.39
C ARG A 35 3.50 -4.44 -12.25
N ASN A 36 2.52 -5.31 -12.55
CA ASN A 36 1.96 -6.24 -11.56
C ASN A 36 3.05 -7.08 -10.86
N GLU A 37 4.00 -7.62 -11.62
CA GLU A 37 5.11 -8.44 -11.12
C GLU A 37 6.33 -7.56 -10.78
N SER A 38 6.19 -6.76 -9.73
CA SER A 38 7.22 -5.84 -9.25
C SER A 38 7.48 -6.07 -7.77
N PHE A 39 8.70 -5.76 -7.33
CA PHE A 39 8.95 -5.52 -5.92
C PHE A 39 8.03 -4.41 -5.40
N ILE A 40 7.62 -4.57 -4.15
CA ILE A 40 6.70 -3.68 -3.44
C ILE A 40 7.45 -3.01 -2.29
N ALA A 41 7.27 -1.70 -2.17
CA ALA A 41 7.72 -0.93 -1.03
C ALA A 41 6.52 -0.44 -0.20
N GLU A 42 6.56 -0.67 1.11
CA GLU A 42 5.65 -0.04 2.06
C GLU A 42 6.08 1.42 2.30
N VAL A 43 5.24 2.39 1.93
CA VAL A 43 5.54 3.81 2.07
C VAL A 43 4.38 4.59 2.68
N THR A 44 4.68 5.69 3.37
CA THR A 44 3.61 6.57 3.89
C THR A 44 2.84 7.23 2.76
N GLN A 45 1.58 7.59 3.03
CA GLN A 45 0.74 8.27 2.04
C GLN A 45 1.28 9.65 1.70
N THR A 46 1.82 10.36 2.69
CA THR A 46 2.46 11.66 2.49
C THR A 46 3.69 11.52 1.59
N PHE A 47 4.61 10.59 1.88
CA PHE A 47 5.78 10.35 1.03
C PHE A 47 5.40 10.02 -0.41
N HIS A 48 4.46 9.09 -0.60
CA HIS A 48 4.01 8.68 -1.92
C HIS A 48 3.42 9.83 -2.75
N LYS A 49 2.67 10.74 -2.10
CA LYS A 49 2.05 11.88 -2.77
C LYS A 49 3.09 12.93 -3.16
N GLU A 50 3.91 13.34 -2.20
CA GLU A 50 4.88 14.44 -2.36
C GLU A 50 6.01 14.07 -3.34
N ASN A 51 6.40 12.80 -3.37
CA ASN A 51 7.49 12.30 -4.21
C ASN A 51 7.01 11.56 -5.46
N SER A 52 5.71 11.64 -5.78
CA SER A 52 5.10 10.92 -6.91
C SER A 52 5.87 11.08 -8.22
N LYS A 53 6.37 12.29 -8.53
CA LYS A 53 7.17 12.56 -9.74
C LYS A 53 8.52 11.85 -9.77
N ILE A 54 9.07 11.48 -8.62
CA ILE A 54 10.38 10.82 -8.48
C ILE A 54 10.20 9.29 -8.49
N ILE A 55 9.18 8.80 -7.77
CA ILE A 55 8.98 7.37 -7.57
C ILE A 55 8.18 6.68 -8.69
N TYR A 56 7.54 7.47 -9.56
CA TYR A 56 6.89 6.97 -10.77
C TYR A 56 7.89 6.94 -11.92
N ILE A 57 8.42 5.76 -12.21
CA ILE A 57 9.48 5.60 -13.22
C ILE A 57 9.00 5.81 -14.66
N ASN A 58 7.70 5.63 -14.93
CA ASN A 58 7.14 5.81 -16.26
C ASN A 58 6.54 7.21 -16.39
N PRO A 59 6.72 7.89 -17.54
CA PRO A 59 5.99 9.10 -17.85
C PRO A 59 4.49 8.80 -18.03
N ASN A 60 3.65 9.82 -17.87
CA ASN A 60 2.19 9.70 -18.02
C ASN A 60 1.74 9.30 -19.45
N THR A 61 2.66 9.30 -20.42
CA THR A 61 2.43 8.82 -21.79
C THR A 61 2.47 7.30 -21.90
N ILE A 62 3.01 6.61 -20.88
CA ILE A 62 3.01 5.14 -20.80
C ILE A 62 1.90 4.72 -19.83
N PRO A 63 0.90 3.96 -20.28
CA PRO A 63 -0.14 3.44 -19.41
C PRO A 63 0.44 2.58 -18.28
N SER A 64 -0.21 2.61 -17.12
CA SER A 64 0.17 1.75 -16.01
C SER A 64 0.00 0.28 -16.39
N GLY A 65 1.04 -0.53 -16.20
CA GLY A 65 0.99 -1.99 -16.34
C GLY A 65 0.36 -2.69 -15.13
N ILE A 66 -0.35 -1.95 -14.26
CA ILE A 66 -0.97 -2.47 -13.05
C ILE A 66 -2.46 -2.72 -13.30
N ASN A 67 -2.88 -3.97 -13.17
CA ASN A 67 -4.30 -4.31 -13.08
C ASN A 67 -4.80 -3.96 -11.68
N ARG A 68 -5.59 -2.89 -11.57
CA ARG A 68 -6.06 -2.37 -10.28
C ARG A 68 -6.94 -3.35 -9.52
N ASN A 69 -7.76 -4.14 -10.22
CA ASN A 69 -8.66 -5.11 -9.58
C ASN A 69 -7.88 -6.30 -9.01
N GLU A 70 -6.87 -6.79 -9.73
CA GLU A 70 -5.97 -7.85 -9.24
C GLU A 70 -5.13 -7.35 -8.08
N PHE A 71 -4.56 -6.15 -8.22
CA PHE A 71 -3.76 -5.54 -7.17
C PHE A 71 -4.57 -5.30 -5.89
N ASP A 72 -5.84 -4.89 -6.00
CA ASP A 72 -6.69 -4.71 -4.83
C ASP A 72 -7.01 -6.02 -4.09
N LYS A 73 -7.12 -7.14 -4.82
CA LYS A 73 -7.24 -8.47 -4.21
C LYS A 73 -5.92 -8.84 -3.52
N TRP A 74 -4.81 -8.77 -4.26
CA TRP A 74 -3.48 -9.08 -3.75
C TRP A 74 -3.11 -8.23 -2.53
N ARG A 75 -3.39 -6.93 -2.54
CA ARG A 75 -3.12 -6.00 -1.42
C ARG A 75 -3.85 -6.41 -0.15
N LYS A 76 -5.10 -6.88 -0.25
CA LYS A 76 -5.84 -7.35 0.94
C LYS A 76 -5.18 -8.59 1.53
N ASP A 77 -4.79 -9.52 0.68
CA ASP A 77 -4.12 -10.75 1.12
C ASP A 77 -2.72 -10.45 1.66
N TYR A 78 -1.97 -9.54 1.04
CA TYR A 78 -0.69 -9.04 1.55
C TYR A 78 -0.81 -8.60 3.01
N TRP A 79 -1.77 -7.71 3.33
CA TRP A 79 -1.92 -7.23 4.70
C TRP A 79 -2.36 -8.31 5.68
N LYS A 80 -3.21 -9.25 5.25
CA LYS A 80 -3.60 -10.40 6.08
C LYS A 80 -2.44 -11.33 6.39
N HIS A 81 -1.49 -11.49 5.47
CA HIS A 81 -0.28 -12.25 5.74
C HIS A 81 0.69 -11.44 6.60
N ARG A 82 0.97 -10.19 6.21
CA ARG A 82 1.90 -9.27 6.88
C ARG A 82 1.63 -9.09 8.38
N VAL A 83 0.38 -9.25 8.83
CA VAL A 83 0.04 -9.21 10.27
C VAL A 83 0.77 -10.26 11.10
N SER A 84 1.16 -11.41 10.53
CA SER A 84 1.88 -12.46 11.25
C SER A 84 3.22 -12.01 11.79
N ASP A 85 3.84 -11.03 11.14
CA ASP A 85 5.17 -10.52 11.53
C ASP A 85 5.10 -9.66 12.80
N PHE A 86 3.89 -9.37 13.29
CA PHE A 86 3.61 -8.54 14.45
C PHE A 86 2.82 -9.28 15.53
N LYS A 87 2.65 -10.60 15.38
CA LYS A 87 2.08 -11.49 16.40
C LYS A 87 3.19 -12.23 17.11
#